data_AF-A0A925XLE9-F1
#
_entry.id   AF-A0A925XLE9-F1
#
_cell.length_a   1.000
_cell.length_b   1.000
_cell.length_c   1.000
_cell.angle_alpha   90.00
_cell.angle_beta   90.00
_cell.angle_gamma   90.00
#
_symmetry.space_group_name_H-M   'P 1'
#
loop_
_entity.id
_entity.type
_entity.pdbx_description
1 polymer ?
#
loop_
_entity_poly.entity_id
_entity_poly.type
_entity_poly.pdbx_seq_one_letter_code
_entity_poly.pdbx_strand_id
1 'polypeptide(L)'
;MTKFQFVSPRSPMPEVSSIDSAADSNRSATLSVWDAVSLIVGIVIGSTVFKMSGTIFGNVPGPWWGLGLWLLCGGLSFVGALCYAELATTYPRLGGEYNYLTRAFGPWAGFLFGWSELLLIQTGSIGALAYVFAEYAVKVFGTEETATAWFALAAVVGLTCLNMLGIRSGKRTQNVLSAAKGLGLVLLIAAGLSATGGTSLEVTSEAQRTGWPVAMILVLYAYGGWNDAAFVAANVRDPRRNIPRALLLGIGLITACYLLVNAAYLATLGYEGLCASQQPAGDAMAKVFGSTGERAISLLVMISALGSVNGLIFSVSRLHATVGADHRAFALLGRWSSRTNAPVWSLLIQGAITSVMIVGVGTTSGRHAIDWLVNLCGATPVPWDKYYGGFNTLFAGSAPVFWLFFLATGIAYFVLRWKDPAIERPFRAPLFPLCPLLFCGMCLFGLHSATNYGWELLPFVVGPFLLGLPVYFLSRRK
;
A
#
# COMPACT_ATOMS: atom_id res chain seq x y z
N MET A 1 44.01 42.86 26.55
CA MET A 1 43.03 41.97 27.22
C MET A 1 41.69 42.12 26.51
N THR A 2 41.44 41.25 25.54
CA THR A 2 40.28 41.33 24.64
C THR A 2 39.24 40.30 25.12
N LYS A 3 38.07 40.77 25.57
CA LYS A 3 36.98 39.92 26.07
C LYS A 3 36.36 39.13 24.91
N PHE A 4 36.44 37.80 24.98
CA PHE A 4 35.65 36.87 24.18
C PHE A 4 34.17 36.97 24.60
N GLN A 5 33.30 37.35 23.66
CA GLN A 5 31.84 37.20 23.81
C GLN A 5 31.44 35.81 23.30
N PHE A 6 30.84 35.01 24.18
CA PHE A 6 30.23 33.73 23.82
C PHE A 6 29.01 33.95 22.92
N VAL A 7 29.01 33.26 21.77
CA VAL A 7 27.88 33.16 20.86
C VAL A 7 26.76 32.35 21.54
N SER A 8 25.60 32.99 21.70
CA SER A 8 24.34 32.40 22.19
C SER A 8 23.92 31.16 21.37
N PRO A 9 23.24 30.15 21.98
CA PRO A 9 22.73 29.01 21.24
C PRO A 9 21.71 29.45 20.20
N ARG A 10 21.80 28.84 19.01
CA ARG A 10 20.88 29.00 17.88
C ARG A 10 19.43 29.15 18.36
N SER A 11 18.79 30.20 17.87
CA SER A 11 17.34 30.38 17.91
C SER A 11 16.62 29.06 17.56
N PRO A 12 15.61 28.63 18.34
CA PRO A 12 14.79 27.48 17.99
C PRO A 12 14.18 27.72 16.60
N MET A 13 14.01 26.65 15.82
CA MET A 13 13.22 26.72 14.59
C MET A 13 11.89 27.41 14.92
N PRO A 14 11.40 28.35 14.09
CA PRO A 14 10.14 29.02 14.35
C PRO A 14 9.07 27.97 14.61
N GLU A 15 8.32 28.19 15.67
CA GLU A 15 7.18 27.37 16.06
C GLU A 15 6.30 27.17 14.81
N VAL A 16 6.06 25.91 14.45
CA VAL A 16 5.33 25.47 13.24
C VAL A 16 3.92 26.06 13.16
N SER A 17 3.44 26.73 14.21
CA SER A 17 2.11 27.36 14.32
C SER A 17 1.87 28.59 13.43
N SER A 18 2.91 29.30 12.97
CA SER A 18 2.74 30.63 12.35
C SER A 18 2.78 30.68 10.81
N ILE A 19 3.16 29.59 10.14
CA ILE A 19 3.14 29.48 8.67
C ILE A 19 1.83 28.83 8.16
N ASP A 20 1.11 28.11 9.03
CA ASP A 20 -0.03 27.27 8.66
C ASP A 20 -1.38 28.03 8.53
N SER A 21 -1.50 29.28 8.99
CA SER A 21 -2.84 29.91 9.13
C SER A 21 -3.41 30.55 7.85
N ALA A 22 -2.58 30.94 6.89
CA ALA A 22 -3.03 31.70 5.71
C ALA A 22 -3.07 30.87 4.41
N ALA A 23 -2.26 29.82 4.28
CA ALA A 23 -2.18 29.00 3.05
C ALA A 23 -3.07 27.74 3.07
N ASP A 24 -3.36 27.18 4.26
CA ASP A 24 -4.18 25.96 4.40
C ASP A 24 -5.69 26.23 4.59
N SER A 25 -6.08 27.47 4.91
CA SER A 25 -7.48 27.85 5.18
C SER A 25 -8.40 27.77 3.95
N ASN A 26 -7.86 27.60 2.75
CA ASN A 26 -8.64 27.59 1.49
C ASN A 26 -8.71 26.20 0.81
N ARG A 27 -8.23 25.14 1.45
CA ARG A 27 -8.33 23.77 0.92
C ARG A 27 -9.57 23.08 1.51
N SER A 28 -10.73 23.37 0.93
CA SER A 28 -12.04 22.86 1.36
C SER A 28 -12.03 21.34 1.63
N ALA A 29 -12.59 20.90 2.75
CA ALA A 29 -12.85 19.49 3.04
C ALA A 29 -13.83 18.88 2.00
N THR A 30 -13.29 18.25 0.98
CA THR A 30 -14.05 17.73 -0.17
C THR A 30 -14.49 16.27 -0.03
N LEU A 31 -13.89 15.50 0.89
CA LEU A 31 -14.14 14.07 1.03
C LEU A 31 -15.14 13.81 2.17
N SER A 32 -16.19 13.05 1.86
CA SER A 32 -17.10 12.48 2.85
C SER A 32 -16.48 11.25 3.54
N VAL A 33 -17.08 10.78 4.62
CA VAL A 33 -16.68 9.51 5.26
C VAL A 33 -16.77 8.33 4.29
N TRP A 34 -17.78 8.30 3.43
CA TRP A 34 -17.95 7.24 2.43
C TRP A 34 -16.93 7.34 1.30
N ASP A 35 -16.47 8.54 0.94
CA ASP A 35 -15.34 8.69 0.02
C ASP A 35 -14.05 8.12 0.64
N ALA A 36 -13.83 8.34 1.94
CA ALA A 36 -12.68 7.79 2.66
C ALA A 36 -12.77 6.26 2.80
N VAL A 37 -13.94 5.71 3.14
CA VAL A 37 -14.18 4.26 3.17
C VAL A 37 -13.97 3.66 1.77
N SER A 38 -14.55 4.28 0.73
CA SER A 38 -14.39 3.86 -0.67
C SER A 38 -12.93 3.91 -1.14
N LEU A 39 -12.14 4.86 -0.63
CA LEU A 39 -10.70 4.93 -0.89
C LEU A 39 -9.95 3.78 -0.18
N ILE A 40 -10.23 3.53 1.10
CA ILE A 40 -9.62 2.43 1.88
C ILE A 40 -9.93 1.09 1.23
N VAL A 41 -11.22 0.79 1.08
CA VAL A 41 -11.70 -0.42 0.42
C VAL A 41 -11.18 -0.46 -1.01
N GLY A 42 -11.16 0.69 -1.68
CA GLY A 42 -10.59 0.99 -2.99
C GLY A 42 -9.17 0.47 -3.19
N ILE A 43 -8.27 0.87 -2.30
CA ILE A 43 -6.86 0.54 -2.32
C ILE A 43 -6.65 -0.90 -1.88
N VAL A 44 -7.23 -1.29 -0.73
CA VAL A 44 -6.95 -2.56 -0.07
C VAL A 44 -7.57 -3.75 -0.80
N ILE A 45 -8.88 -3.70 -1.12
CA ILE A 45 -9.54 -4.73 -1.93
C ILE A 45 -9.11 -4.55 -3.38
N GLY A 46 -7.86 -4.90 -3.66
CA GLY A 46 -7.28 -4.86 -4.97
C GLY A 46 -7.38 -6.21 -5.66
N SER A 47 -6.25 -6.67 -6.16
CA SER A 47 -6.13 -7.93 -6.90
C SER A 47 -5.56 -9.09 -6.08
N THR A 48 -5.07 -8.80 -4.88
CA THR A 48 -4.37 -9.73 -3.98
C THR A 48 -5.24 -10.91 -3.57
N VAL A 49 -6.49 -10.68 -3.14
CA VAL A 49 -7.45 -11.76 -2.81
C VAL A 49 -7.87 -12.58 -4.04
N PHE A 50 -7.78 -12.02 -5.24
CA PHE A 50 -8.13 -12.74 -6.47
C PHE A 50 -6.98 -13.62 -6.99
N LYS A 51 -5.73 -13.28 -6.64
CA LYS A 51 -4.53 -13.96 -7.13
C LYS A 51 -3.85 -14.85 -6.08
N MET A 52 -3.63 -14.34 -4.87
CA MET A 52 -2.74 -14.98 -3.88
C MET A 52 -3.42 -16.02 -2.99
N SER A 53 -4.75 -16.17 -3.05
CA SER A 53 -5.45 -17.13 -2.19
C SER A 53 -4.95 -18.56 -2.39
N GLY A 54 -4.65 -19.00 -3.61
CA GLY A 54 -4.12 -20.35 -3.83
C GLY A 54 -2.77 -20.56 -3.17
N THR A 55 -1.85 -19.60 -3.32
CA THR A 55 -0.54 -19.61 -2.64
C THR A 55 -0.68 -19.60 -1.12
N ILE A 56 -1.61 -18.81 -0.56
CA ILE A 56 -1.86 -18.74 0.90
C ILE A 56 -2.35 -20.08 1.42
N PHE A 57 -3.36 -20.68 0.78
CA PHE A 57 -3.92 -21.95 1.20
C PHE A 57 -2.95 -23.12 0.98
N GLY A 58 -2.10 -23.06 -0.05
CA GLY A 58 -1.01 -24.02 -0.27
C GLY A 58 0.09 -23.99 0.79
N ASN A 59 0.16 -22.95 1.62
CA ASN A 59 1.17 -22.80 2.68
C ASN A 59 0.64 -23.13 4.09
N VAL A 60 -0.64 -23.43 4.26
CA VAL A 60 -1.25 -23.75 5.56
C VAL A 60 -1.74 -25.20 5.62
N PRO A 61 -1.99 -25.78 6.81
CA PRO A 61 -2.38 -27.19 6.92
C PRO A 61 -3.79 -27.53 6.44
N GLY A 62 -4.72 -26.56 6.40
CA GLY A 62 -6.11 -26.84 6.06
C GLY A 62 -6.96 -25.60 5.81
N PRO A 63 -8.22 -25.78 5.38
CA PRO A 63 -9.09 -24.67 4.99
C PRO A 63 -9.41 -23.73 6.15
N TRP A 64 -9.68 -24.28 7.34
CA TRP A 64 -9.95 -23.50 8.55
C TRP A 64 -8.73 -22.75 9.07
N TRP A 65 -7.53 -23.30 8.87
CA TRP A 65 -6.28 -22.60 9.14
C TRP A 65 -6.14 -21.37 8.23
N GLY A 66 -6.41 -21.53 6.93
CA GLY A 66 -6.38 -20.41 5.98
C GLY A 66 -7.38 -19.31 6.35
N LEU A 67 -8.64 -19.66 6.62
CA LEU A 67 -9.67 -18.70 7.05
C LEU A 67 -9.34 -18.05 8.40
N GLY A 68 -8.84 -18.83 9.36
CA GLY A 68 -8.38 -18.34 10.66
C GLY A 68 -7.24 -17.32 10.51
N LEU A 69 -6.34 -17.53 9.56
CA LEU A 69 -5.25 -16.60 9.26
C LEU A 69 -5.76 -15.29 8.65
N TRP A 70 -6.74 -15.34 7.74
CA TRP A 70 -7.42 -14.15 7.21
C TRP A 70 -8.11 -13.35 8.31
N LEU A 71 -8.78 -14.03 9.25
CA LEU A 71 -9.43 -13.40 10.40
C LEU A 71 -8.41 -12.78 11.37
N LEU A 72 -7.35 -13.52 11.70
CA LEU A 72 -6.27 -13.06 12.57
C LEU A 72 -5.60 -11.80 12.01
N CYS A 73 -5.23 -11.81 10.73
CA CYS A 73 -4.59 -10.67 10.08
C CYS A 73 -5.53 -9.46 9.94
N GLY A 74 -6.83 -9.70 9.74
CA GLY A 74 -7.87 -8.67 9.80
C GLY A 74 -7.94 -8.03 11.19
N GLY A 75 -7.91 -8.85 12.24
CA GLY A 75 -7.84 -8.40 13.63
C GLY A 75 -6.57 -7.59 13.94
N LEU A 76 -5.40 -8.05 13.50
CA LEU A 76 -4.14 -7.34 13.66
C LEU A 76 -4.13 -6.00 12.89
N SER A 77 -4.70 -5.98 11.68
CA SER A 77 -4.88 -4.75 10.89
C SER A 77 -5.82 -3.78 11.60
N PHE A 78 -6.90 -4.29 12.21
CA PHE A 78 -7.83 -3.49 13.00
C PHE A 78 -7.15 -2.86 14.23
N VAL A 79 -6.26 -3.60 14.90
CA VAL A 79 -5.41 -3.07 15.99
C VAL A 79 -4.51 -1.94 15.50
N GLY A 80 -3.86 -2.10 14.34
CA GLY A 80 -3.08 -1.03 13.71
C GLY A 80 -3.94 0.20 13.39
N ALA A 81 -5.15 -0.01 12.89
CA ALA A 81 -6.10 1.06 12.56
C ALA A 81 -6.54 1.88 13.77
N LEU A 82 -6.72 1.24 14.93
CA LEU A 82 -7.00 1.94 16.19
C LEU A 82 -5.84 2.87 16.57
N CYS A 83 -4.60 2.40 16.43
CA CYS A 83 -3.42 3.23 16.69
C CYS A 83 -3.34 4.41 15.72
N TYR A 84 -3.59 4.17 14.43
CA TYR A 84 -3.61 5.22 13.39
C TYR A 84 -4.76 6.21 13.57
N ALA A 85 -5.93 5.76 14.02
CA ALA A 85 -7.06 6.65 14.29
C ALA A 85 -6.73 7.66 15.39
N GLU A 86 -6.02 7.25 16.45
CA GLU A 86 -5.54 8.20 17.47
C GLU A 86 -4.52 9.18 16.87
N LEU A 87 -3.50 8.69 16.15
CA LEU A 87 -2.48 9.55 15.54
C LEU A 87 -3.08 10.56 14.56
N ALA A 88 -3.97 10.11 13.66
CA ALA A 88 -4.58 10.93 12.63
C ALA A 88 -5.56 11.98 13.17
N THR A 89 -6.26 11.67 14.26
CA THR A 89 -7.16 12.65 14.91
C THR A 89 -6.42 13.62 15.81
N THR A 90 -5.27 13.21 16.36
CA THR A 90 -4.41 14.05 17.22
C THR A 90 -3.54 15.00 16.38
N TYR A 91 -3.06 14.56 15.22
CA TYR A 91 -2.17 15.32 14.33
C TYR A 91 -2.75 15.43 12.91
N PRO A 92 -3.81 16.21 12.68
CA PRO A 92 -4.58 16.23 11.43
C PRO A 92 -3.91 17.05 10.32
N ARG A 93 -2.70 16.65 9.88
CA ARG A 93 -1.96 17.26 8.75
C ARG A 93 -1.84 16.26 7.60
N LEU A 94 -1.88 16.75 6.35
CA LEU A 94 -1.66 15.92 5.16
C LEU A 94 -0.32 15.19 5.26
N GLY A 95 -0.29 13.90 4.92
CA GLY A 95 0.95 13.10 4.89
C GLY A 95 1.08 12.04 5.98
N GLY A 96 0.12 11.89 6.90
CA GLY A 96 0.06 10.75 7.82
C GLY A 96 1.37 10.49 8.58
N GLU A 97 1.96 9.31 8.35
CA GLU A 97 3.23 8.83 8.90
C GLU A 97 4.37 9.82 8.75
N TYR A 98 4.45 10.56 7.63
CA TYR A 98 5.44 11.62 7.45
C TYR A 98 5.41 12.63 8.59
N ASN A 99 4.21 13.05 9.03
CA ASN A 99 4.05 14.00 10.13
C ASN A 99 4.35 13.33 11.48
N TYR A 100 3.88 12.10 11.69
CA TYR A 100 4.08 11.39 12.95
C TYR A 100 5.57 11.14 13.21
N LEU A 101 6.30 10.68 12.19
CA LEU A 101 7.74 10.42 12.26
C LEU A 101 8.55 11.70 12.36
N THR A 102 8.17 12.76 11.65
CA THR A 102 8.77 14.10 11.79
C THR A 102 8.68 14.60 13.23
N ARG A 103 7.50 14.49 13.85
CA ARG A 103 7.26 14.98 15.21
C ARG A 103 7.92 14.08 16.27
N ALA A 104 7.89 12.76 16.07
CA ALA A 104 8.46 11.80 17.01
C ALA A 104 9.99 11.79 17.00
N PHE A 105 10.62 11.77 15.83
CA PHE A 105 12.06 11.53 15.68
C PHE A 105 12.84 12.71 15.06
N GLY A 106 12.14 13.70 14.53
CA GLY A 106 12.70 14.91 13.92
C GLY A 106 12.57 14.94 12.39
N PRO A 107 12.86 16.08 11.74
CA PRO A 107 12.63 16.28 10.30
C PRO A 107 13.38 15.31 9.38
N TRP A 108 14.50 14.75 9.82
CA TRP A 108 15.26 13.77 9.04
C TRP A 108 14.48 12.46 8.86
N ALA A 109 13.72 12.03 9.87
CA ALA A 109 12.98 10.78 9.84
C ALA A 109 11.75 10.88 8.94
N GLY A 110 11.04 12.01 9.01
CA GLY A 110 9.97 12.32 8.06
C GLY A 110 10.49 12.40 6.64
N PHE A 111 11.60 13.11 6.41
CA PHE A 111 12.21 13.17 5.09
C PHE A 111 12.55 11.77 4.56
N LEU A 112 13.20 10.93 5.38
CA LEU A 112 13.60 9.59 4.98
C LEU A 112 12.39 8.71 4.64
N PHE A 113 11.29 8.87 5.39
CA PHE A 113 10.01 8.24 5.06
C PHE A 113 9.50 8.73 3.70
N GLY A 114 9.34 10.03 3.48
CA GLY A 114 8.86 10.59 2.22
C GLY A 114 9.74 10.24 1.01
N TRP A 115 11.06 10.15 1.22
CA TRP A 115 12.02 9.68 0.21
C TRP A 115 11.82 8.21 -0.14
N SER A 116 11.61 7.37 0.88
CA SER A 116 11.40 5.92 0.70
C SER A 116 10.05 5.62 0.09
N GLU A 117 9.02 6.42 0.41
CA GLU A 117 7.71 6.39 -0.22
C GLU A 117 7.81 6.65 -1.73
N LEU A 118 8.63 7.63 -2.12
CA LEU A 118 8.82 8.01 -3.52
C LEU A 118 9.59 6.97 -4.33
N LEU A 119 10.68 6.43 -3.77
CA LEU A 119 11.61 5.58 -4.55
C LEU A 119 11.38 4.08 -4.40
N LEU A 120 10.71 3.64 -3.33
CA LEU A 120 10.67 2.22 -2.97
C LEU A 120 9.24 1.73 -2.69
N ILE A 121 8.58 2.34 -1.71
CA ILE A 121 7.35 1.76 -1.13
C ILE A 121 6.17 1.90 -2.08
N GLN A 122 5.76 3.13 -2.38
CA GLN A 122 4.51 3.35 -3.08
C GLN A 122 4.65 3.23 -4.58
N THR A 123 5.74 3.72 -5.15
CA THR A 123 6.00 3.52 -6.58
C THR A 123 6.15 2.03 -6.93
N GLY A 124 6.73 1.23 -6.02
CA GLY A 124 6.76 -0.23 -6.12
C GLY A 124 5.37 -0.86 -6.00
N SER A 125 4.55 -0.42 -5.04
CA SER A 125 3.18 -0.93 -4.85
C SER A 125 2.24 -0.60 -6.01
N ILE A 126 2.33 0.63 -6.55
CA ILE A 126 1.62 1.05 -7.77
C ILE A 126 2.02 0.14 -8.95
N GLY A 127 3.32 -0.09 -9.12
CA GLY A 127 3.84 -0.96 -10.19
C GLY A 127 3.40 -2.42 -10.04
N ALA A 128 3.46 -2.98 -8.83
CA ALA A 128 3.01 -4.33 -8.54
C ALA A 128 1.53 -4.51 -8.90
N LEU A 129 0.65 -3.62 -8.45
CA LEU A 129 -0.77 -3.71 -8.75
C LEU A 129 -1.08 -3.48 -10.24
N ALA A 130 -0.29 -2.64 -10.93
CA ALA A 130 -0.37 -2.49 -12.39
C ALA A 130 0.02 -3.78 -13.13
N TYR A 131 0.98 -4.55 -12.63
CA TYR A 131 1.28 -5.89 -13.16
C TYR A 131 0.11 -6.85 -13.03
N VAL A 132 -0.65 -6.78 -11.93
CA VAL A 132 -1.82 -7.66 -11.81
C VAL A 132 -2.91 -7.29 -12.82
N PHE A 133 -3.15 -6.00 -13.07
CA PHE A 133 -3.99 -5.59 -14.19
C PHE A 133 -3.49 -6.19 -15.52
N ALA A 134 -2.19 -6.08 -15.76
CA ALA A 134 -1.58 -6.47 -17.03
C ALA A 134 -1.61 -7.98 -17.30
N GLU A 135 -1.34 -8.82 -16.29
CA GLU A 135 -1.39 -10.28 -16.43
C GLU A 135 -2.81 -10.75 -16.84
N TYR A 136 -3.84 -10.18 -16.22
CA TYR A 136 -5.22 -10.46 -16.61
C TYR A 136 -5.55 -9.87 -17.99
N ALA A 137 -5.01 -8.71 -18.36
CA ALA A 137 -5.18 -8.13 -19.68
C ALA A 137 -4.60 -9.03 -20.78
N VAL A 138 -3.37 -9.53 -20.60
CA VAL A 138 -2.71 -10.45 -21.52
C VAL A 138 -3.57 -11.69 -21.75
N LYS A 139 -4.11 -12.26 -20.67
CA LYS A 139 -5.00 -13.43 -20.75
C LYS A 139 -6.32 -13.12 -21.47
N VAL A 140 -6.97 -12.00 -21.15
CA VAL A 140 -8.28 -11.63 -21.73
C VAL A 140 -8.18 -11.27 -23.22
N PHE A 141 -7.06 -10.65 -23.62
CA PHE A 141 -6.81 -10.27 -25.02
C PHE A 141 -6.07 -11.35 -25.81
N GLY A 142 -5.58 -12.41 -25.15
CA GLY A 142 -4.84 -13.50 -25.80
C GLY A 142 -3.52 -13.06 -26.42
N THR A 143 -2.81 -12.12 -25.76
CA THR A 143 -1.52 -11.61 -26.24
C THR A 143 -0.36 -12.41 -25.64
N GLU A 144 0.87 -12.16 -26.10
CA GLU A 144 2.07 -12.73 -25.51
C GLU A 144 2.37 -12.17 -24.11
N GLU A 145 3.05 -12.95 -23.27
CA GLU A 145 3.47 -12.53 -21.92
C GLU A 145 4.44 -11.34 -21.94
N THR A 146 5.19 -11.16 -23.04
CA THR A 146 6.05 -10.00 -23.29
C THR A 146 5.28 -8.67 -23.29
N ALA A 147 3.97 -8.70 -23.54
CA ALA A 147 3.09 -7.52 -23.50
C ALA A 147 2.74 -7.06 -22.08
N THR A 148 2.98 -7.89 -21.05
CA THR A 148 2.58 -7.61 -19.65
C THR A 148 3.15 -6.28 -19.15
N ALA A 149 4.45 -6.03 -19.34
CA ALA A 149 5.08 -4.78 -18.90
C ALA A 149 4.47 -3.54 -19.58
N TRP A 150 4.04 -3.67 -20.84
CA TRP A 150 3.46 -2.58 -21.62
C TRP A 150 2.03 -2.27 -21.21
N PHE A 151 1.21 -3.28 -20.90
CA PHE A 151 -0.11 -3.05 -20.31
C PHE A 151 0.00 -2.39 -18.92
N ALA A 152 0.94 -2.82 -18.09
CA ALA A 152 1.17 -2.21 -16.78
C ALA A 152 1.61 -0.74 -16.91
N LEU A 153 2.53 -0.46 -17.84
CA LEU A 153 2.98 0.89 -18.16
C LEU A 153 1.83 1.78 -18.65
N ALA A 154 1.02 1.27 -19.57
CA ALA A 154 -0.13 1.99 -20.11
C ALA A 154 -1.15 2.35 -19.01
N ALA A 155 -1.40 1.43 -18.07
CA ALA A 155 -2.28 1.67 -16.93
C ALA A 155 -1.77 2.82 -16.05
N VAL A 156 -0.48 2.79 -15.67
CA VAL A 156 0.13 3.82 -14.81
C VAL A 156 0.15 5.18 -15.50
N VAL A 157 0.59 5.24 -16.76
CA VAL A 157 0.61 6.50 -17.53
C VAL A 157 -0.80 7.05 -17.71
N GLY A 158 -1.76 6.21 -18.11
CA GLY A 158 -3.15 6.62 -18.32
C GLY A 158 -3.81 7.16 -17.06
N LEU A 159 -3.65 6.47 -15.92
CA LEU A 159 -4.20 6.91 -14.65
C LEU A 159 -3.48 8.15 -14.09
N THR A 160 -2.18 8.29 -14.34
CA THR A 160 -1.42 9.50 -13.97
C THR A 160 -1.95 10.72 -14.72
N CYS A 161 -2.10 10.61 -16.05
CA CYS A 161 -2.69 11.64 -16.89
C CYS A 161 -4.12 11.99 -16.46
N LEU A 162 -4.95 10.99 -16.13
CA LEU A 162 -6.31 11.20 -15.63
C LEU A 162 -6.32 12.02 -14.33
N ASN A 163 -5.43 11.71 -13.39
CA ASN A 163 -5.34 12.41 -12.11
C ASN A 163 -4.80 13.85 -12.25
N MET A 164 -4.02 14.14 -13.31
CA MET A 164 -3.59 15.51 -13.63
C MET A 164 -4.77 16.41 -14.07
N LEU A 165 -5.85 15.84 -14.61
CA LEU A 165 -7.06 16.57 -14.99
C LEU A 165 -7.84 17.13 -13.78
N GLY A 166 -7.49 16.71 -12.56
CA GLY A 166 -7.94 17.34 -11.31
C GLY A 166 -8.64 16.41 -10.34
N ILE A 167 -8.82 16.89 -9.10
CA ILE A 167 -9.36 16.12 -7.97
C ILE A 167 -10.73 15.52 -8.25
N ARG A 168 -11.62 16.26 -8.93
CA ARG A 168 -12.97 15.77 -9.25
C ARG A 168 -12.94 14.56 -10.18
N SER A 169 -12.02 14.55 -11.14
CA SER A 169 -11.81 13.44 -12.07
C SER A 169 -11.31 12.21 -11.32
N GLY A 170 -10.22 12.36 -10.54
CA GLY A 170 -9.65 11.27 -9.74
C GLY A 170 -10.65 10.66 -8.75
N LYS A 171 -11.43 11.49 -8.06
CA LYS A 171 -12.52 11.05 -7.17
C LYS A 171 -13.61 10.28 -7.92
N ARG A 172 -14.07 10.79 -9.07
CA ARG A 172 -15.12 10.12 -9.86
C ARG A 172 -14.64 8.76 -10.36
N THR A 173 -13.43 8.70 -10.90
CA THR A 173 -12.79 7.45 -11.33
C THR A 173 -12.70 6.45 -10.18
N GLN A 174 -12.25 6.88 -9.00
CA GLN A 174 -12.18 6.02 -7.83
C GLN A 174 -13.56 5.45 -7.46
N ASN A 175 -14.58 6.30 -7.38
CA ASN A 175 -15.91 5.87 -6.98
C ASN A 175 -16.55 4.91 -7.99
N VAL A 176 -16.34 5.12 -9.29
CA VAL A 176 -16.82 4.21 -10.34
C VAL A 176 -16.11 2.86 -10.28
N LEU A 177 -14.78 2.85 -10.18
CA LEU A 177 -14.00 1.60 -10.08
C LEU A 177 -14.35 0.84 -8.79
N SER A 178 -14.50 1.55 -7.66
CA SER A 178 -14.92 0.98 -6.37
C SER A 178 -16.34 0.39 -6.40
N ALA A 179 -17.28 1.03 -7.10
CA ALA A 179 -18.63 0.49 -7.25
C ALA A 179 -18.65 -0.76 -8.14
N ALA A 180 -17.94 -0.73 -9.27
CA ALA A 180 -17.86 -1.85 -10.20
C ALA A 180 -17.23 -3.09 -9.53
N LYS A 181 -16.12 -2.92 -8.81
CA LYS A 181 -15.49 -4.02 -8.08
C LYS A 181 -16.38 -4.56 -6.96
N GLY A 182 -17.09 -3.69 -6.24
CA GLY A 182 -18.00 -4.10 -5.18
C GLY A 182 -19.12 -5.00 -5.70
N LEU A 183 -19.74 -4.61 -6.82
CA LEU A 183 -20.78 -5.43 -7.48
C LEU A 183 -20.23 -6.79 -7.88
N GLY A 184 -19.09 -6.84 -8.57
CA GLY A 184 -18.56 -8.12 -9.01
C GLY A 184 -18.06 -9.01 -7.87
N LEU A 185 -17.61 -8.43 -6.75
CA LEU A 185 -17.25 -9.20 -5.56
C LEU A 185 -18.48 -9.86 -4.93
N VAL A 186 -19.60 -9.14 -4.86
CA VAL A 186 -20.89 -9.69 -4.41
C VAL A 186 -21.35 -10.82 -5.33
N LEU A 187 -21.24 -10.63 -6.65
CA LEU A 187 -21.60 -11.66 -7.63
C LEU A 187 -20.72 -12.91 -7.51
N LEU A 188 -19.41 -12.74 -7.33
CA LEU A 188 -18.49 -13.87 -7.11
C LEU A 188 -18.82 -14.63 -5.83
N ILE A 189 -19.08 -13.92 -4.73
CA ILE A 189 -19.45 -14.55 -3.46
C ILE A 189 -20.75 -15.32 -3.61
N ALA A 190 -21.78 -14.69 -4.18
CA ALA A 190 -23.08 -15.32 -4.38
C ALA A 190 -22.98 -16.58 -5.27
N ALA A 191 -22.29 -16.46 -6.41
CA ALA A 191 -22.07 -17.57 -7.32
C ALA A 191 -21.31 -18.71 -6.65
N GLY A 192 -20.19 -18.40 -5.98
CA GLY A 192 -19.35 -19.44 -5.38
C GLY A 192 -20.02 -20.16 -4.20
N LEU A 193 -20.77 -19.44 -3.36
CA LEU A 193 -21.52 -20.05 -2.26
C LEU A 193 -22.76 -20.82 -2.74
N SER A 194 -23.32 -20.48 -3.90
CA SER A 194 -24.44 -21.23 -4.51
C SER A 194 -24.00 -22.52 -5.22
N ALA A 195 -22.72 -22.61 -5.60
CA ALA A 195 -22.18 -23.72 -6.38
C ALA A 195 -21.68 -24.89 -5.51
N THR A 196 -22.37 -25.18 -4.40
CA THR A 196 -22.05 -26.24 -3.42
C THR A 196 -22.28 -27.65 -3.99
N GLY A 197 -21.50 -28.02 -5.00
CA GLY A 197 -21.48 -29.34 -5.62
C GLY A 197 -20.28 -30.16 -5.17
N GLY A 198 -20.37 -30.83 -4.01
CA GLY A 198 -19.56 -32.00 -3.66
C GLY A 198 -18.04 -31.85 -3.55
N THR A 199 -17.49 -30.63 -3.51
CA THR A 199 -16.04 -30.45 -3.33
C THR A 199 -15.60 -30.72 -1.90
N SER A 200 -14.64 -31.62 -1.73
CA SER A 200 -14.11 -31.97 -0.43
C SER A 200 -13.27 -30.84 0.16
N LEU A 201 -13.52 -30.55 1.44
CA LEU A 201 -12.64 -29.74 2.29
C LEU A 201 -11.62 -30.61 3.05
N GLU A 202 -11.70 -31.95 2.88
CA GLU A 202 -10.75 -32.87 3.48
C GLU A 202 -9.36 -32.66 2.88
N VAL A 203 -8.37 -32.70 3.75
CA VAL A 203 -6.96 -32.61 3.38
C VAL A 203 -6.52 -34.01 3.00
N THR A 204 -6.32 -34.25 1.70
CA THR A 204 -5.93 -35.57 1.20
C THR A 204 -4.41 -35.80 1.19
N SER A 205 -3.63 -34.73 1.36
CA SER A 205 -2.17 -34.80 1.41
C SER A 205 -1.66 -34.84 2.86
N GLU A 206 -0.88 -35.86 3.22
CA GLU A 206 -0.11 -35.93 4.48
C GLU A 206 1.07 -34.94 4.54
N ALA A 207 1.32 -34.17 3.47
CA ALA A 207 2.41 -33.19 3.45
C ALA A 207 2.17 -32.12 4.53
N GLN A 208 3.07 -32.08 5.51
CA GLN A 208 2.98 -31.11 6.59
C GLN A 208 3.30 -29.70 6.07
N ARG A 209 2.27 -28.95 5.69
CA ARG A 209 2.37 -27.55 5.23
C ARG A 209 2.66 -26.63 6.41
N THR A 210 3.95 -26.38 6.66
CA THR A 210 4.43 -25.53 7.77
C THR A 210 4.74 -24.09 7.35
N GLY A 211 4.42 -23.72 6.10
CA GLY A 211 4.64 -22.38 5.52
C GLY A 211 3.69 -21.28 6.03
N TRP A 212 3.00 -21.49 7.16
CA TRP A 212 2.04 -20.52 7.71
C TRP A 212 2.65 -19.13 7.98
N PRO A 213 3.94 -18.94 8.32
CA PRO A 213 4.52 -17.60 8.43
C PRO A 213 4.49 -16.87 7.09
N VAL A 214 4.80 -17.56 5.99
CA VAL A 214 4.75 -17.00 4.63
C VAL A 214 3.31 -16.64 4.25
N ALA A 215 2.37 -17.55 4.51
CA ALA A 215 0.95 -17.28 4.33
C ALA A 215 0.50 -16.03 5.10
N MET A 216 0.98 -15.84 6.34
CA MET A 216 0.61 -14.69 7.17
C MET A 216 1.10 -13.38 6.55
N ILE A 217 2.31 -13.36 5.97
CA ILE A 217 2.83 -12.17 5.27
C ILE A 217 1.97 -11.82 4.07
N LEU A 218 1.61 -12.81 3.25
CA LEU A 218 0.82 -12.61 2.05
C LEU A 218 -0.59 -12.10 2.41
N VAL A 219 -1.17 -12.62 3.49
CA VAL A 219 -2.45 -12.14 4.03
C VAL A 219 -2.30 -10.71 4.56
N LEU A 220 -1.30 -10.41 5.40
CA LEU A 220 -1.06 -9.06 5.90
C LEU A 220 -0.82 -8.05 4.77
N TYR A 221 -0.12 -8.47 3.71
CA TYR A 221 0.03 -7.68 2.50
C TYR A 221 -1.29 -7.46 1.77
N ALA A 222 -2.16 -8.47 1.69
CA ALA A 222 -3.48 -8.31 1.11
C ALA A 222 -4.36 -7.32 1.89
N TYR A 223 -4.11 -7.11 3.20
CA TYR A 223 -4.72 -6.04 3.98
C TYR A 223 -4.00 -4.69 3.82
N GLY A 224 -2.81 -4.63 3.23
CA GLY A 224 -2.02 -3.40 3.10
C GLY A 224 -2.74 -2.27 2.37
N GLY A 225 -2.46 -1.03 2.76
CA GLY A 225 -3.01 0.19 2.15
C GLY A 225 -4.16 0.83 2.91
N TRP A 226 -4.61 0.27 4.05
CA TRP A 226 -5.60 0.94 4.91
C TRP A 226 -5.05 2.22 5.56
N ASN A 227 -3.73 2.29 5.77
CA ASN A 227 -3.02 3.43 6.35
C ASN A 227 -3.02 4.66 5.44
N ASP A 228 -3.11 4.48 4.11
CA ASP A 228 -3.10 5.56 3.12
C ASP A 228 -4.26 6.55 3.30
N ALA A 229 -5.34 6.15 3.96
CA ALA A 229 -6.41 7.07 4.35
C ALA A 229 -5.92 8.20 5.27
N ALA A 230 -4.85 7.97 6.04
CA ALA A 230 -4.20 8.99 6.85
C ALA A 230 -3.57 10.10 5.97
N PHE A 231 -3.12 9.79 4.75
CA PHE A 231 -2.53 10.78 3.85
C PHE A 231 -3.54 11.82 3.37
N VAL A 232 -4.82 11.43 3.25
CA VAL A 232 -5.91 12.32 2.84
C VAL A 232 -6.75 12.82 4.01
N ALA A 233 -6.30 12.60 5.25
CA ALA A 233 -7.11 12.86 6.44
C ALA A 233 -7.59 14.32 6.53
N ALA A 234 -6.73 15.28 6.18
CA ALA A 234 -7.09 16.70 6.18
C ALA A 234 -8.13 17.09 5.11
N ASN A 235 -8.36 16.25 4.09
CA ASN A 235 -9.40 16.47 3.09
C ASN A 235 -10.76 15.85 3.49
N VAL A 236 -10.82 15.09 4.58
CA VAL A 236 -12.06 14.46 5.08
C VAL A 236 -12.84 15.46 5.95
N ARG A 237 -14.15 15.57 5.69
CA ARG A 237 -15.06 16.38 6.51
C ARG A 237 -15.13 15.84 7.93
N ASP A 238 -15.03 16.72 8.93
CA ASP A 238 -15.00 16.36 10.35
C ASP A 238 -14.02 15.20 10.65
N PRO A 239 -12.71 15.41 10.44
CA PRO A 239 -11.72 14.34 10.49
C PRO A 239 -11.63 13.69 11.88
N ARG A 240 -11.90 14.46 12.95
CA ARG A 240 -11.92 13.98 14.34
C ARG A 240 -12.89 12.80 14.53
N ARG A 241 -14.04 12.81 13.85
CA ARG A 241 -15.05 11.75 13.96
C ARG A 241 -15.02 10.77 12.79
N ASN A 242 -14.73 11.26 11.59
CA ASN A 242 -14.90 10.48 10.37
C ASN A 242 -13.66 9.66 9.99
N ILE A 243 -12.45 10.03 10.41
CA ILE A 243 -11.25 9.21 10.18
C ILE A 243 -11.31 7.89 10.96
N PRO A 244 -11.59 7.88 12.28
CA PRO A 244 -11.75 6.62 13.01
C PRO A 244 -12.83 5.73 12.39
N ARG A 245 -14.00 6.30 12.05
CA ARG A 245 -15.09 5.55 11.41
C ARG A 245 -14.67 4.97 10.08
N ALA A 246 -13.99 5.75 9.23
CA ALA A 246 -13.56 5.29 7.92
C ALA A 246 -12.57 4.13 8.01
N LEU A 247 -11.58 4.23 8.90
CA LEU A 247 -10.58 3.18 9.15
C LEU A 247 -11.23 1.89 9.66
N LEU A 248 -12.06 1.99 10.72
CA LEU A 248 -12.65 0.82 11.37
C LEU A 248 -13.71 0.15 10.49
N LEU A 249 -14.59 0.92 9.85
CA LEU A 249 -15.59 0.38 8.91
C LEU A 249 -14.92 -0.21 7.67
N GLY A 250 -13.89 0.46 7.14
CA GLY A 250 -13.13 -0.01 5.98
C GLY A 250 -12.52 -1.38 6.25
N ILE A 251 -11.77 -1.54 7.34
CA ILE A 251 -11.10 -2.81 7.67
C ILE A 251 -12.10 -3.90 8.04
N GLY A 252 -13.18 -3.57 8.76
CA GLY A 252 -14.26 -4.51 9.03
C GLY A 252 -14.88 -5.06 7.74
N LEU A 253 -15.19 -4.18 6.77
CA LEU A 253 -15.73 -4.58 5.47
C LEU A 253 -14.73 -5.41 4.66
N ILE A 254 -13.46 -5.00 4.62
CA ILE A 254 -12.39 -5.75 3.94
C ILE A 254 -12.27 -7.17 4.51
N THR A 255 -12.24 -7.29 5.84
CA THR A 255 -12.13 -8.58 6.54
C THR A 255 -13.30 -9.49 6.20
N ALA A 256 -14.53 -8.97 6.27
CA ALA A 256 -15.73 -9.72 5.90
C ALA A 256 -15.70 -10.17 4.43
N CYS A 257 -15.34 -9.26 3.51
CA CYS A 257 -15.20 -9.56 2.10
C CYS A 257 -14.15 -10.66 1.85
N TYR A 258 -12.97 -10.57 2.44
CA TYR A 258 -11.90 -11.56 2.26
C TYR A 258 -12.29 -12.94 2.78
N LEU A 259 -12.95 -13.02 3.95
CA LEU A 259 -13.45 -14.29 4.46
C LEU A 259 -14.50 -14.90 3.54
N LEU A 260 -15.45 -14.10 3.05
CA LEU A 260 -16.51 -14.57 2.15
C LEU A 260 -15.98 -15.00 0.78
N VAL A 261 -15.03 -14.27 0.20
CA VAL A 261 -14.41 -14.63 -1.08
C VAL A 261 -13.63 -15.94 -0.95
N ASN A 262 -12.83 -16.10 0.10
CA ASN A 262 -12.11 -17.36 0.32
C ASN A 262 -13.05 -18.52 0.64
N ALA A 263 -14.14 -18.28 1.38
CA ALA A 263 -15.18 -19.28 1.58
C ALA A 263 -15.84 -19.69 0.25
N ALA A 264 -16.11 -18.74 -0.64
CA ALA A 264 -16.63 -19.01 -1.98
C ALA A 264 -15.64 -19.83 -2.84
N TYR A 265 -14.34 -19.56 -2.75
CA TYR A 265 -13.32 -20.38 -3.41
C TYR A 265 -13.27 -21.81 -2.86
N LEU A 266 -13.29 -21.96 -1.53
CA LEU A 266 -13.31 -23.28 -0.91
C LEU A 266 -14.58 -24.06 -1.27
N ALA A 267 -15.73 -23.38 -1.32
CA ALA A 267 -17.01 -23.99 -1.71
C ALA A 267 -17.07 -24.42 -3.17
N THR A 268 -16.31 -23.76 -4.05
CA THR A 268 -16.28 -24.06 -5.50
C THR A 268 -15.17 -25.02 -5.89
N LEU A 269 -13.94 -24.76 -5.46
CA LEU A 269 -12.73 -25.48 -5.87
C LEU A 269 -12.38 -26.62 -4.92
N GLY A 270 -12.86 -26.61 -3.68
CA GLY A 270 -12.35 -27.46 -2.61
C GLY A 270 -10.97 -26.99 -2.13
N TYR A 271 -10.45 -27.62 -1.08
CA TYR A 271 -9.18 -27.21 -0.49
C TYR A 271 -7.99 -27.43 -1.43
N GLU A 272 -7.82 -28.65 -1.95
CA GLU A 272 -6.70 -28.96 -2.85
C GLU A 272 -6.79 -28.23 -4.19
N GLY A 273 -8.01 -28.07 -4.72
CA GLY A 273 -8.23 -27.28 -5.95
C GLY A 273 -7.85 -25.81 -5.78
N LEU A 274 -8.16 -25.21 -4.63
CA LEU A 274 -7.70 -23.86 -4.31
C LEU A 274 -6.18 -23.79 -4.20
N CYS A 275 -5.54 -24.76 -3.54
CA CYS A 275 -4.08 -24.79 -3.37
C CYS A 275 -3.33 -24.90 -4.71
N ALA A 276 -3.88 -25.62 -5.68
CA ALA A 276 -3.30 -25.76 -7.02
C ALA A 276 -3.53 -24.54 -7.92
N SER A 277 -4.49 -23.67 -7.59
CA SER A 277 -4.88 -22.55 -8.43
C SER A 277 -3.90 -21.37 -8.34
N GLN A 278 -3.44 -20.91 -9.51
CA GLN A 278 -2.67 -19.65 -9.63
C GLN A 278 -3.58 -18.42 -9.83
N GLN A 279 -4.87 -18.65 -10.07
CA GLN A 279 -5.87 -17.62 -10.35
C GLN A 279 -7.25 -18.01 -9.78
N PRO A 280 -7.38 -18.11 -8.44
CA PRO A 280 -8.56 -18.67 -7.78
C PRO A 280 -9.89 -18.09 -8.25
N ALA A 281 -9.92 -16.78 -8.51
CA ALA A 281 -11.12 -16.10 -9.01
C ALA A 281 -11.57 -16.63 -10.38
N GLY A 282 -10.62 -16.74 -11.31
CA GLY A 282 -10.83 -17.25 -12.66
C GLY A 282 -11.31 -18.70 -12.64
N ASP A 283 -10.60 -19.56 -11.92
CA ASP A 283 -10.88 -21.00 -11.88
C ASP A 283 -12.22 -21.29 -11.19
N ALA A 284 -12.55 -20.56 -10.11
CA ALA A 284 -13.84 -20.69 -9.44
C ALA A 284 -14.99 -20.33 -10.38
N MET A 285 -14.89 -19.21 -11.11
CA MET A 285 -15.95 -18.78 -12.03
C MET A 285 -15.99 -19.60 -13.32
N ALA A 286 -14.85 -20.14 -13.76
CA ALA A 286 -14.79 -21.12 -14.84
C ALA A 286 -15.58 -22.38 -14.49
N LYS A 287 -15.47 -22.83 -13.24
CA LYS A 287 -16.20 -24.02 -12.76
C LYS A 287 -17.71 -23.79 -12.68
N VAL A 288 -18.17 -22.58 -12.35
CA VAL A 288 -19.61 -22.27 -12.22
C VAL A 288 -20.26 -21.89 -13.54
N PHE A 289 -19.60 -21.07 -14.36
CA PHE A 289 -20.20 -20.47 -15.58
C PHE A 289 -19.37 -20.70 -16.86
N GLY A 290 -18.38 -21.59 -16.83
CA GLY A 290 -17.49 -21.86 -17.95
C GLY A 290 -16.60 -20.66 -18.32
N SER A 291 -16.11 -20.65 -19.55
CA SER A 291 -15.21 -19.62 -20.07
C SER A 291 -15.79 -18.20 -20.01
N THR A 292 -17.11 -18.05 -20.11
CA THR A 292 -17.79 -16.76 -19.96
C THR A 292 -17.63 -16.21 -18.54
N GLY A 293 -17.79 -17.06 -17.52
CA GLY A 293 -17.55 -16.69 -16.12
C GLY A 293 -16.11 -16.29 -15.85
N GLU A 294 -15.17 -17.10 -16.35
CA GLU A 294 -13.73 -16.85 -16.25
C GLU A 294 -13.35 -15.49 -16.87
N ARG A 295 -13.89 -15.17 -18.05
CA ARG A 295 -13.62 -13.89 -18.73
C ARG A 295 -14.26 -12.73 -17.99
N ALA A 296 -15.50 -12.88 -17.51
CA ALA A 296 -16.20 -11.84 -16.77
C ALA A 296 -15.47 -11.49 -15.45
N ILE A 297 -15.02 -12.49 -14.70
CA ILE A 297 -14.26 -12.23 -13.48
C ILE A 297 -12.88 -11.67 -13.76
N SER A 298 -12.22 -12.10 -14.84
CA SER A 298 -10.93 -11.54 -15.24
C SER A 298 -11.03 -10.04 -15.52
N LEU A 299 -12.10 -9.61 -16.23
CA LEU A 299 -12.38 -8.18 -16.45
C LEU A 299 -12.66 -7.43 -15.14
N LEU A 300 -13.36 -8.06 -14.19
CA LEU A 300 -13.57 -7.47 -12.87
C LEU A 300 -12.26 -7.29 -12.11
N VAL A 301 -11.38 -8.30 -12.12
CA VAL A 301 -10.07 -8.22 -11.46
C VAL A 301 -9.23 -7.10 -12.08
N MET A 302 -9.27 -6.94 -13.40
CA MET A 302 -8.64 -5.79 -14.09
C MET A 302 -9.18 -4.45 -13.58
N ILE A 303 -10.50 -4.30 -13.48
CA ILE A 303 -11.14 -3.08 -12.93
C ILE A 303 -10.73 -2.84 -11.47
N SER A 304 -10.66 -3.90 -10.66
CA SER A 304 -10.23 -3.83 -9.26
C SER A 304 -8.79 -3.36 -9.14
N ALA A 305 -7.87 -3.95 -9.91
CA ALA A 305 -6.47 -3.57 -9.94
C ALA A 305 -6.28 -2.10 -10.37
N LEU A 306 -6.97 -1.64 -11.42
CA LEU A 306 -6.96 -0.22 -11.82
C LEU A 306 -7.50 0.69 -10.72
N GLY A 307 -8.52 0.25 -9.97
CA GLY A 307 -9.07 0.97 -8.82
C GLY A 307 -8.05 1.16 -7.70
N SER A 308 -7.26 0.14 -7.38
CA SER A 308 -6.18 0.26 -6.40
C SER A 308 -5.05 1.15 -6.90
N VAL A 309 -4.62 0.99 -8.16
CA VAL A 309 -3.58 1.83 -8.78
C VAL A 309 -3.99 3.30 -8.78
N ASN A 310 -5.24 3.62 -9.15
CA ASN A 310 -5.76 4.99 -9.11
C ASN A 310 -5.80 5.55 -7.68
N GLY A 311 -6.26 4.74 -6.72
CA GLY A 311 -6.31 5.11 -5.31
C GLY A 311 -4.94 5.49 -4.76
N LEU A 312 -3.91 4.68 -5.04
CA LEU A 312 -2.53 4.94 -4.65
C LEU A 312 -1.96 6.19 -5.34
N ILE A 313 -2.07 6.31 -6.67
CA ILE A 313 -1.60 7.49 -7.41
C ILE A 313 -2.21 8.78 -6.82
N PHE A 314 -3.49 8.73 -6.45
CA PHE A 314 -4.21 9.84 -5.85
C PHE A 314 -3.74 10.16 -4.43
N SER A 315 -3.69 9.18 -3.51
CA SER A 315 -3.32 9.42 -2.10
C SER A 315 -1.86 9.85 -1.99
N VAL A 316 -0.96 9.15 -2.68
CA VAL A 316 0.50 9.28 -2.55
C VAL A 316 1.02 10.58 -3.17
N SER A 317 0.40 11.08 -4.24
CA SER A 317 0.78 12.38 -4.81
C SER A 317 0.66 13.55 -3.81
N ARG A 318 -0.27 13.45 -2.85
CA ARG A 318 -0.49 14.46 -1.81
C ARG A 318 0.54 14.39 -0.70
N LEU A 319 0.93 13.18 -0.30
CA LEU A 319 2.05 12.97 0.60
C LEU A 319 3.31 13.63 0.04
N HIS A 320 3.65 13.36 -1.23
CA HIS A 320 4.79 13.96 -1.89
C HIS A 320 4.68 15.49 -2.04
N ALA A 321 3.47 16.00 -2.23
CA ALA A 321 3.25 17.45 -2.24
C ALA A 321 3.52 18.08 -0.87
N THR A 322 3.16 17.41 0.24
CA THR A 322 3.53 17.86 1.59
C THR A 322 5.04 17.83 1.79
N VAL A 323 5.71 16.73 1.42
CA VAL A 323 7.19 16.63 1.50
C VAL A 323 7.84 17.75 0.70
N GLY A 324 7.34 18.04 -0.50
CA GLY A 324 7.84 19.13 -1.33
C GLY A 324 7.59 20.53 -0.74
N ALA A 325 6.51 20.73 0.00
CA ALA A 325 6.26 21.99 0.72
C ALA A 325 7.25 22.19 1.88
N ASP A 326 7.63 21.11 2.56
CA ASP A 326 8.50 21.17 3.74
C ASP A 326 9.99 21.16 3.41
N HIS A 327 10.38 20.64 2.24
CA HIS A 327 11.78 20.46 1.84
C HIS A 327 12.11 21.17 0.52
N ARG A 328 12.95 22.21 0.60
CA ARG A 328 13.35 23.05 -0.56
C ARG A 328 13.90 22.27 -1.75
N ALA A 329 14.69 21.21 -1.52
CA ALA A 329 15.23 20.37 -2.61
C ALA A 329 14.12 19.64 -3.40
N PHE A 330 12.95 19.46 -2.80
CA PHE A 330 11.78 18.83 -3.38
C PHE A 330 10.64 19.83 -3.62
N ALA A 331 10.94 21.14 -3.59
CA ALA A 331 9.95 22.21 -3.78
C ALA A 331 9.13 22.07 -5.07
N LEU A 332 9.67 21.37 -6.08
CA LEU A 332 8.96 21.04 -7.31
C LEU A 332 7.72 20.16 -7.04
N LEU A 333 7.84 19.15 -6.16
CA LEU A 333 6.72 18.27 -5.76
C LEU A 333 5.59 19.05 -5.08
N GLY A 334 5.94 20.12 -4.34
CA GLY A 334 4.97 20.96 -3.65
C GLY A 334 4.13 21.87 -4.55
N ARG A 335 4.33 21.87 -5.88
CA ARG A 335 3.62 22.76 -6.80
C ARG A 335 2.26 22.21 -7.21
N TRP A 336 1.21 22.99 -6.92
CA TRP A 336 -0.17 22.69 -7.29
C TRP A 336 -0.61 23.49 -8.52
N SER A 337 -1.36 22.85 -9.41
CA SER A 337 -2.01 23.52 -10.54
C SER A 337 -3.19 24.37 -10.06
N SER A 338 -3.20 25.67 -10.41
CA SER A 338 -4.32 26.57 -10.09
C SER A 338 -5.62 26.20 -10.81
N ARG A 339 -5.52 25.56 -11.99
CA ARG A 339 -6.69 25.18 -12.81
C ARG A 339 -7.35 23.88 -12.32
N THR A 340 -6.55 22.88 -11.97
CA THR A 340 -7.04 21.52 -11.67
C THR A 340 -6.99 21.16 -10.18
N ASN A 341 -6.36 22.01 -9.37
CA ASN A 341 -6.09 21.77 -7.95
C ASN A 341 -5.44 20.40 -7.70
N ALA A 342 -4.48 20.03 -8.55
CA ALA A 342 -3.73 18.79 -8.48
C ALA A 342 -2.22 19.05 -8.35
N PRO A 343 -1.47 18.23 -7.59
CA PRO A 343 -0.02 18.35 -7.47
C PRO A 343 0.64 17.69 -8.68
N VAL A 344 0.68 18.42 -9.80
CA VAL A 344 1.06 17.88 -11.13
C VAL A 344 2.45 17.28 -11.12
N TRP A 345 3.42 17.92 -10.45
CA TRP A 345 4.79 17.42 -10.40
C TRP A 345 4.94 16.18 -9.52
N SER A 346 4.21 16.08 -8.41
CA SER A 346 4.14 14.83 -7.64
C SER A 346 3.58 13.68 -8.46
N LEU A 347 2.52 13.94 -9.23
CA LEU A 347 1.91 12.96 -10.12
C LEU A 347 2.89 12.51 -11.22
N LEU A 348 3.56 13.45 -11.88
CA LEU A 348 4.50 13.16 -12.96
C LEU A 348 5.73 12.39 -12.46
N ILE A 349 6.35 12.83 -11.36
CA ILE A 349 7.58 12.21 -10.85
C ILE A 349 7.31 10.81 -10.31
N GLN A 350 6.23 10.62 -9.52
CA GLN A 350 5.89 9.26 -9.06
C GLN A 350 5.53 8.34 -10.25
N GLY A 351 4.79 8.85 -11.23
CA GLY A 351 4.40 8.07 -12.42
C GLY A 351 5.61 7.69 -13.27
N ALA A 352 6.58 8.60 -13.42
CA ALA A 352 7.84 8.35 -14.12
C ALA A 352 8.69 7.30 -13.39
N ILE A 353 8.84 7.41 -12.06
CA ILE A 353 9.59 6.43 -11.27
C ILE A 353 8.93 5.05 -11.36
N THR A 354 7.61 4.96 -11.17
CA THR A 354 6.90 3.69 -11.33
C THR A 354 7.04 3.13 -12.75
N SER A 355 7.00 3.97 -13.78
CA SER A 355 7.20 3.55 -15.17
C SER A 355 8.59 2.94 -15.39
N VAL A 356 9.63 3.58 -14.84
CA VAL A 356 11.01 3.05 -14.87
C VAL A 356 11.10 1.72 -14.12
N MET A 357 10.47 1.61 -12.94
CA MET A 357 10.44 0.35 -12.19
C MET A 357 9.75 -0.76 -12.97
N ILE A 358 8.59 -0.49 -13.59
CA ILE A 358 7.85 -1.44 -14.42
C ILE A 358 8.74 -1.92 -15.57
N VAL A 359 9.28 -1.02 -16.38
CA VAL A 359 10.12 -1.41 -17.53
C VAL A 359 11.37 -2.15 -17.08
N GLY A 360 11.99 -1.69 -15.98
CA GLY A 360 13.19 -2.29 -15.39
C GLY A 360 12.99 -3.76 -15.01
N VAL A 361 11.95 -4.09 -14.26
CA VAL A 361 11.71 -5.48 -13.80
C VAL A 361 11.01 -6.36 -14.84
N GLY A 362 10.24 -5.76 -15.75
CA GLY A 362 9.36 -6.49 -16.67
C GLY A 362 9.96 -6.83 -18.02
N THR A 363 10.95 -6.07 -18.49
CA THR A 363 11.53 -6.26 -19.82
C THR A 363 12.91 -6.92 -19.72
N THR A 364 13.27 -7.72 -20.73
CA THR A 364 14.60 -8.35 -20.80
C THR A 364 15.71 -7.30 -20.82
N SER A 365 15.54 -6.22 -21.59
CA SER A 365 16.50 -5.10 -21.63
C SER A 365 16.60 -4.38 -20.29
N GLY A 366 15.48 -4.19 -19.58
CA GLY A 366 15.45 -3.59 -18.25
C GLY A 366 16.21 -4.42 -17.23
N ARG A 367 15.98 -5.74 -17.22
CA ARG A 367 16.67 -6.67 -16.31
C ARG A 367 18.17 -6.71 -16.58
N HIS A 368 18.59 -6.77 -17.84
CA HIS A 368 20.00 -6.66 -18.19
C HIS A 368 20.64 -5.33 -17.79
N ALA A 369 19.92 -4.21 -17.91
CA ALA A 369 20.42 -2.92 -17.47
C ALA A 369 20.62 -2.89 -15.93
N ILE A 370 19.71 -3.48 -15.18
CA ILE A 370 19.84 -3.64 -13.72
C ILE A 370 21.04 -4.53 -13.40
N ASP A 371 21.14 -5.72 -14.01
CA ASP A 371 22.27 -6.64 -13.77
C ASP A 371 23.62 -6.01 -14.12
N TRP A 372 23.67 -5.20 -15.18
CA TRP A 372 24.87 -4.44 -15.54
C TRP A 372 25.25 -3.43 -14.45
N LEU A 373 24.30 -2.64 -13.94
CA LEU A 373 24.54 -1.70 -12.83
C LEU A 373 24.99 -2.42 -11.55
N VAL A 374 24.47 -3.61 -11.30
CA VAL A 374 24.80 -4.44 -10.13
C VAL A 374 26.21 -4.96 -10.20
N ASN A 375 26.59 -5.47 -11.36
CA ASN A 375 27.94 -5.95 -11.63
C ASN A 375 28.96 -4.82 -11.49
N LEU A 376 28.63 -3.59 -11.92
CA LEU A 376 29.48 -2.41 -11.70
C LEU A 376 29.71 -2.10 -10.22
N CYS A 377 28.70 -2.33 -9.38
CA CYS A 377 28.79 -2.13 -7.93
C CYS A 377 29.43 -3.32 -7.19
N GLY A 378 29.84 -4.39 -7.90
CA GLY A 378 30.39 -5.61 -7.29
C GLY A 378 29.39 -6.42 -6.48
N ALA A 379 28.09 -6.22 -6.72
CA ALA A 379 27.01 -6.95 -6.05
C ALA A 379 26.59 -8.19 -6.86
N THR A 380 25.89 -9.13 -6.20
CA THR A 380 25.37 -10.33 -6.86
C THR A 380 24.18 -9.99 -7.77
N PRO A 381 24.12 -10.53 -9.01
CA PRO A 381 22.97 -10.36 -9.89
C PRO A 381 21.64 -10.77 -9.24
N VAL A 382 20.55 -10.17 -9.69
CA VAL A 382 19.21 -10.49 -9.18
C VAL A 382 18.80 -11.87 -9.71
N PRO A 383 18.33 -12.79 -8.85
CA PRO A 383 17.78 -14.07 -9.30
C PRO A 383 16.36 -13.89 -9.82
N TRP A 384 16.23 -13.33 -11.03
CA TRP A 384 14.95 -12.96 -11.64
C TRP A 384 13.94 -14.11 -11.69
N ASP A 385 14.41 -15.35 -11.87
CA ASP A 385 13.56 -16.54 -11.96
C ASP A 385 12.83 -16.87 -10.65
N LYS A 386 13.40 -16.47 -9.49
CA LYS A 386 12.80 -16.70 -8.17
C LYS A 386 11.56 -15.85 -7.94
N TYR A 387 11.50 -14.67 -8.57
CA TYR A 387 10.45 -13.68 -8.31
C TYR A 387 9.27 -13.77 -9.29
N TYR A 388 9.20 -14.78 -10.17
CA TYR A 388 8.04 -15.12 -11.01
C TYR A 388 7.28 -13.90 -11.60
N GLY A 389 8.02 -12.93 -12.13
CA GLY A 389 7.46 -11.74 -12.79
C GLY A 389 7.57 -10.41 -12.04
N GLY A 390 7.03 -9.36 -12.65
CA GLY A 390 7.16 -7.99 -12.16
C GLY A 390 6.44 -7.74 -10.83
N PHE A 391 5.31 -8.40 -10.59
CA PHE A 391 4.54 -8.28 -9.34
C PHE A 391 5.36 -8.68 -8.11
N ASN A 392 5.87 -9.92 -8.03
CA ASN A 392 6.55 -10.35 -6.81
C ASN A 392 7.90 -9.65 -6.64
N THR A 393 8.57 -9.28 -7.73
CA THR A 393 9.84 -8.52 -7.67
C THR A 393 9.63 -7.17 -6.99
N LEU A 394 8.63 -6.40 -7.44
CA LEU A 394 8.34 -5.08 -6.86
C LEU A 394 7.79 -5.19 -5.44
N PHE A 395 6.95 -6.19 -5.18
CA PHE A 395 6.44 -6.47 -3.84
C PHE A 395 7.56 -6.82 -2.85
N ALA A 396 8.44 -7.76 -3.22
CA ALA A 396 9.54 -8.19 -2.36
C ALA A 396 10.55 -7.06 -2.11
N GLY A 397 10.76 -6.18 -3.09
CA GLY A 397 11.64 -5.01 -2.94
C GLY A 397 11.06 -3.92 -2.03
N SER A 398 9.75 -3.70 -2.04
CA SER A 398 9.14 -2.62 -1.25
C SER A 398 8.83 -3.01 0.20
N ALA A 399 8.49 -4.28 0.45
CA ALA A 399 7.94 -4.74 1.73
C ALA A 399 8.86 -4.51 2.95
N PRO A 400 10.19 -4.73 2.91
CA PRO A 400 11.03 -4.54 4.09
C PRO A 400 11.03 -3.09 4.60
N VAL A 401 11.16 -2.11 3.71
CA VAL A 401 11.20 -0.69 4.08
C VAL A 401 9.83 -0.20 4.53
N PHE A 402 8.75 -0.70 3.91
CA PHE A 402 7.39 -0.48 4.37
C PHE A 402 7.20 -0.92 5.83
N TRP A 403 7.56 -2.17 6.16
CA TRP A 403 7.42 -2.71 7.51
C TRP A 403 8.33 -2.02 8.53
N LEU A 404 9.52 -1.57 8.11
CA LEU A 404 10.42 -0.76 8.94
C LEU A 404 9.75 0.55 9.38
N PHE A 405 9.14 1.29 8.46
CA PHE A 405 8.45 2.53 8.78
C PHE A 405 7.13 2.32 9.52
N PHE A 406 6.44 1.22 9.25
CA PHE A 406 5.27 0.80 10.04
C PHE A 406 5.64 0.53 11.51
N LEU A 407 6.75 -0.17 11.74
CA LEU A 407 7.30 -0.38 13.08
C LEU A 407 7.72 0.95 13.72
N ALA A 408 8.41 1.82 12.97
CA ALA A 408 8.80 3.15 13.45
C ALA A 408 7.58 3.99 13.84
N THR A 409 6.47 3.87 13.12
CA THR A 409 5.20 4.56 13.43
C THR A 409 4.56 3.99 14.71
N GLY A 410 4.61 2.67 14.90
CA GLY A 410 4.22 2.04 16.16
C GLY A 410 5.05 2.54 17.36
N ILE A 411 6.36 2.71 17.18
CA ILE A 411 7.23 3.30 18.21
C ILE A 411 6.92 4.79 18.41
N ALA A 412 6.69 5.53 17.33
CA ALA A 412 6.32 6.96 17.36
C ALA A 412 5.06 7.19 18.20
N TYR A 413 4.11 6.26 18.20
CA TYR A 413 2.93 6.31 19.05
C TYR A 413 3.29 6.48 20.54
N PHE A 414 4.22 5.66 21.06
CA PHE A 414 4.67 5.77 22.45
C PHE A 414 5.44 7.05 22.70
N VAL A 415 6.35 7.41 21.79
CA VAL A 415 7.17 8.62 21.87
C VAL A 415 6.29 9.87 21.92
N LEU A 416 5.25 9.94 21.09
CA LEU A 416 4.34 11.09 21.04
C LEU A 416 3.41 11.18 22.25
N ARG A 417 3.07 10.05 22.89
CA ARG A 417 2.39 10.07 24.19
C ARG A 417 3.26 10.63 25.31
N TRP A 418 4.57 10.40 25.24
CA TRP A 418 5.53 10.94 26.20
C TRP A 418 5.91 12.39 25.92
N LYS A 419 6.14 12.75 24.65
CA LYS A 419 6.51 14.12 24.23
C LYS A 419 5.37 15.12 24.35
N ASP A 420 4.15 14.71 23.99
CA ASP A 420 2.97 15.57 23.96
C ASP A 420 1.90 15.07 24.94
N PRO A 421 2.14 14.99 26.27
CA PRO A 421 1.19 14.40 27.21
C PRO A 421 -0.12 15.19 27.28
N ALA A 422 -0.04 16.52 27.20
CA ALA A 422 -1.16 17.44 27.35
C ALA A 422 -1.98 17.65 26.07
N ILE A 423 -1.57 17.12 24.91
CA ILE A 423 -2.32 17.33 23.66
C ILE A 423 -3.68 16.63 23.72
N GLU A 424 -4.71 17.32 23.23
CA GLU A 424 -6.05 16.74 23.07
C GLU A 424 -5.98 15.55 22.11
N ARG A 425 -6.55 14.41 22.52
CA ARG A 425 -6.66 13.19 21.70
C ARG A 425 -8.12 12.87 21.46
N PRO A 426 -8.72 13.35 20.35
CA PRO A 426 -10.14 13.21 20.08
C PRO A 426 -10.60 11.74 20.01
N PHE A 427 -9.73 10.88 19.47
CA PHE A 427 -9.87 9.43 19.57
C PHE A 427 -8.69 8.88 20.37
N ARG A 428 -8.96 7.92 21.26
CA ARG A 428 -7.93 7.20 22.00
C ARG A 428 -8.01 5.71 21.69
N ALA A 429 -6.90 5.11 21.26
CA ALA A 429 -6.86 3.68 21.04
C ALA A 429 -7.09 2.95 22.38
N PRO A 430 -7.99 1.96 22.43
CA PRO A 430 -8.30 1.23 23.65
C PRO A 430 -7.12 0.36 24.09
N LEU A 431 -7.17 -0.14 25.33
CA LEU A 431 -6.21 -1.14 25.86
C LEU A 431 -4.75 -0.69 25.75
N PHE A 432 -4.44 0.57 26.04
CA PHE A 432 -3.04 1.00 26.16
C PHE A 432 -2.38 0.35 27.39
N PRO A 433 -1.15 -0.20 27.30
CA PRO A 433 -0.24 -0.21 26.14
C PRO A 433 -0.34 -1.43 25.23
N LEU A 434 -1.23 -2.39 25.51
CA LEU A 434 -1.36 -3.65 24.77
C LEU A 434 -1.65 -3.44 23.28
N CYS A 435 -2.59 -2.55 22.93
CA CYS A 435 -2.95 -2.28 21.53
C CYS A 435 -1.74 -1.85 20.66
N PRO A 436 -0.98 -0.80 21.02
CA PRO A 436 0.21 -0.43 20.25
C PRO A 436 1.36 -1.45 20.37
N LEU A 437 1.47 -2.22 21.47
CA LEU A 437 2.44 -3.32 21.54
C LEU A 437 2.14 -4.43 20.54
N LEU A 438 0.87 -4.83 20.40
CA LEU A 438 0.43 -5.80 19.40
C LEU A 438 0.69 -5.29 17.97
N PHE A 439 0.44 -4.00 17.73
CA PHE A 439 0.77 -3.37 16.44
C PHE A 439 2.28 -3.43 16.16
N CYS A 440 3.14 -3.04 17.11
CA CYS A 440 4.59 -3.16 16.97
C CYS A 440 5.04 -4.62 16.75
N GLY A 441 4.45 -5.58 17.46
CA GLY A 441 4.74 -7.00 17.31
C GLY A 441 4.40 -7.51 15.90
N MET A 442 3.24 -7.14 15.36
CA MET A 442 2.86 -7.42 13.97
C MET A 442 3.88 -6.81 13.00
N CYS A 443 4.26 -5.55 13.19
CA CYS A 443 5.22 -4.88 12.30
C CYS A 443 6.62 -5.51 12.36
N LEU A 444 7.07 -5.91 13.54
CA LEU A 444 8.35 -6.60 13.72
C LEU A 444 8.34 -7.96 13.04
N PHE A 445 7.26 -8.73 13.20
CA PHE A 445 7.07 -9.98 12.45
C PHE A 445 7.11 -9.73 10.95
N GLY A 446 6.34 -8.75 10.46
CA GLY A 446 6.29 -8.38 9.04
C GLY A 446 7.66 -7.97 8.49
N LEU A 447 8.43 -7.19 9.23
CA LEU A 447 9.80 -6.78 8.85
C LEU A 447 10.75 -7.97 8.75
N HIS A 448 10.79 -8.83 9.76
CA HIS A 448 11.64 -10.02 9.77
C HIS A 448 11.31 -10.93 8.58
N SER A 449 10.02 -11.19 8.42
CA SER A 449 9.47 -12.01 7.37
C SER A 449 9.70 -11.47 5.96
N ALA A 450 9.45 -10.18 5.71
CA ALA A 450 9.68 -9.54 4.42
C ALA A 450 11.18 -9.51 4.07
N THR A 451 12.04 -9.32 5.06
CA THR A 451 13.49 -9.41 4.92
C THR A 451 13.91 -10.81 4.48
N ASN A 452 13.36 -11.86 5.10
CA ASN A 452 13.67 -13.24 4.71
C ASN A 452 13.15 -13.56 3.29
N TYR A 453 11.97 -13.06 2.92
CA TYR A 453 11.38 -13.28 1.60
C TYR A 453 12.16 -12.55 0.48
N GLY A 454 12.57 -11.31 0.73
CA GLY A 454 13.24 -10.42 -0.21
C GLY A 454 14.75 -10.29 -0.01
N TRP A 455 15.40 -11.20 0.70
CA TRP A 455 16.81 -11.05 1.14
C TRP A 455 17.77 -10.69 -0.01
N GLU A 456 17.63 -11.35 -1.16
CA GLU A 456 18.48 -11.13 -2.35
C GLU A 456 18.24 -9.76 -3.01
N LEU A 457 17.07 -9.16 -2.78
CA LEU A 457 16.73 -7.81 -3.26
C LEU A 457 17.16 -6.72 -2.27
N LEU A 458 17.55 -7.04 -1.03
CA LEU A 458 17.91 -6.03 -0.04
C LEU A 458 19.00 -5.04 -0.49
N PRO A 459 20.07 -5.43 -1.20
CA PRO A 459 21.07 -4.47 -1.68
C PRO A 459 20.46 -3.34 -2.54
N PHE A 460 19.45 -3.69 -3.33
CA PHE A 460 18.70 -2.78 -4.23
C PHE A 460 17.74 -1.87 -3.49
N VAL A 461 17.39 -2.22 -2.27
CA VAL A 461 16.42 -1.52 -1.44
C VAL A 461 17.15 -0.64 -0.43
N VAL A 462 18.16 -1.20 0.24
CA VAL A 462 18.98 -0.53 1.25
C VAL A 462 19.80 0.60 0.64
N GLY A 463 20.34 0.42 -0.57
CA GLY A 463 21.09 1.48 -1.26
C GLY A 463 20.27 2.76 -1.44
N PRO A 464 19.18 2.73 -2.22
CA PRO A 464 18.28 3.87 -2.40
C PRO A 464 17.70 4.40 -1.08
N PHE A 465 17.38 3.52 -0.13
CA PHE A 465 16.93 3.93 1.21
C PHE A 465 17.98 4.80 1.91
N LEU A 466 19.22 4.32 2.02
CA LEU A 466 20.31 5.02 2.71
C LEU A 466 20.74 6.30 1.98
N LEU A 467 20.58 6.36 0.65
CA LEU A 467 20.82 7.59 -0.14
C LEU A 467 19.92 8.76 0.27
N GLY A 468 18.79 8.51 0.95
CA GLY A 468 17.95 9.58 1.49
C GLY A 468 18.66 10.44 2.54
N LEU A 469 19.55 9.86 3.36
CA LEU A 469 20.28 10.59 4.40
C LEU A 469 21.24 11.65 3.84
N PRO A 470 22.19 11.34 2.93
CA PRO A 470 23.06 12.35 2.36
C PRO A 470 22.25 13.39 1.57
N VAL A 471 21.20 12.99 0.84
CA VAL A 471 20.32 13.93 0.12
C VAL A 471 19.65 14.91 1.10
N TYR A 472 19.15 14.42 2.24
CA TYR A 472 18.60 15.27 3.30
C TYR A 472 19.63 16.30 3.79
N PHE A 473 20.84 15.86 4.16
CA PHE A 473 21.86 16.76 4.70
C PHE A 473 22.36 17.77 3.66
N LEU A 474 22.49 17.37 2.39
CA LEU A 474 22.83 18.27 1.29
C LEU A 474 21.72 19.30 1.04
N SER A 475 20.45 18.88 1.14
CA SER A 475 19.29 19.77 0.95
C SER A 475 19.18 20.88 2.00
N ARG A 476 19.74 20.67 3.20
CA ARG A 476 19.76 21.65 4.30
C ARG A 476 20.87 22.70 4.20
N ARG A 477 21.90 22.47 3.39
CA ARG A 477 23.13 23.29 3.36
C ARG A 477 23.06 24.51 2.43
N LYS A 478 21.90 24.94 1.95
CA LYS A 478 21.75 26.09 1.04
C LYS A 478 20.49 26.91 1.26
#